data_AF-A0A948MST5-F1
#
_entry.id   AF-A0A948MST5-F1
#
_cell.length_a   1.000
_cell.length_b   1.000
_cell.length_c   1.000
_cell.angle_alpha   90.00
_cell.angle_beta   90.00
_cell.angle_gamma   90.00
#
_symmetry.space_group_name_H-M   'P 1'
#
loop_
_entity.id
_entity.type
_entity.pdbx_description
1 polymer ?
#
loop_
_entity_poly.entity_id
_entity_poly.type
_entity_poly.pdbx_seq_one_letter_code
_entity_poly.pdbx_strand_id
1 'polypeptide(L)'
;KLEALVARHRGVFETVRGAGLMLGLKCVVPNGDVQTALRAEGLLTVGASENVVRLLPPLTIGTVEVDEAVTMMENAAQKLVS
;
A
#
# COMPACT_ATOMS: atom_id res chain seq x y z
N LYS A 1 2.42 9.52 6.18
CA LYS A 1 2.99 9.14 4.86
C LYS A 1 1.95 8.43 3.99
N LEU A 2 1.29 7.36 4.48
CA LEU A 2 0.27 6.65 3.71
C LEU A 2 -0.96 7.50 3.33
N GLU A 3 -1.42 8.42 4.18
CA GLU A 3 -2.52 9.33 3.80
C GLU A 3 -2.15 10.23 2.62
N ALA A 4 -0.89 10.67 2.54
CA ALA A 4 -0.40 11.44 1.40
C ALA A 4 -0.32 10.58 0.14
N LEU A 5 0.11 9.32 0.24
CA LEU A 5 0.06 8.34 -0.86
C LEU A 5 -1.37 8.20 -1.40
N VAL A 6 -2.35 8.01 -0.52
CA VAL A 6 -3.77 7.94 -0.91
C VAL A 6 -4.23 9.23 -1.59
N ALA A 7 -3.85 10.39 -1.05
CA ALA A 7 -4.23 11.68 -1.63
C ALA A 7 -3.64 11.89 -3.04
N ARG A 8 -2.43 11.38 -3.31
CA ARG A 8 -1.76 11.46 -4.61
C ARG A 8 -2.27 10.44 -5.63
N HIS A 9 -2.72 9.28 -5.16
CA HIS A 9 -3.14 8.15 -6.02
C HIS A 9 -4.59 7.73 -5.76
N ARG A 10 -5.52 8.70 -5.76
CA ARG A 10 -6.96 8.44 -5.51
C ARG A 10 -7.65 7.51 -6.51
N GLY A 11 -7.05 7.32 -7.70
CA GLY A 11 -7.53 6.32 -8.67
C GLY A 11 -7.20 4.88 -8.27
N VAL A 12 -6.27 4.67 -7.34
CA VAL A 12 -5.79 3.35 -6.91
C VAL A 12 -6.16 3.06 -5.45
N PHE A 13 -6.09 4.07 -4.58
CA PHE A 13 -6.37 3.94 -3.15
C PHE A 13 -7.46 4.92 -2.69
N GLU A 14 -8.34 4.46 -1.81
CA GLU A 14 -9.45 5.24 -1.28
C GLU A 14 -9.13 5.83 0.10
N THR A 15 -8.66 5.01 1.03
CA THR A 15 -8.39 5.41 2.42
C THR A 15 -7.39 4.50 3.10
N VAL A 16 -6.72 5.03 4.12
CA VAL A 16 -5.95 4.24 5.10
C VAL A 16 -6.86 3.92 6.28
N ARG A 17 -6.75 2.72 6.85
CA ARG A 17 -7.41 2.28 8.09
C ARG A 17 -6.44 1.44 8.91
N GLY A 18 -6.75 1.24 10.19
CA GLY A 18 -5.93 0.44 11.10
C GLY A 18 -5.25 1.28 12.19
N ALA A 19 -4.52 0.61 13.06
CA ALA A 19 -3.88 1.24 14.23
C ALA A 19 -2.48 0.65 14.46
N GLY A 20 -1.55 1.51 14.88
CA GLY A 20 -0.15 1.13 15.09
C GLY A 20 0.47 0.61 13.79
N LEU A 21 1.00 -0.60 13.83
CA LEU A 21 1.64 -1.26 12.69
C LEU A 21 0.70 -2.20 11.92
N MET A 22 -0.55 -2.38 12.36
CA MET A 22 -1.55 -3.13 11.61
C MET A 22 -2.36 -2.15 10.76
N LEU A 23 -1.85 -1.86 9.57
CA LEU A 23 -2.41 -0.86 8.66
C LEU A 23 -3.07 -1.55 7.45
N GLY A 24 -4.11 -0.93 6.92
CA GLY A 24 -4.83 -1.38 5.74
C GLY A 24 -5.05 -0.21 4.77
N LEU A 25 -4.74 -0.42 3.50
CA LEU A 25 -5.14 0.48 2.42
C LEU A 25 -6.36 -0.11 1.72
N LYS A 26 -7.46 0.64 1.74
CA LYS A 26 -8.61 0.35 0.89
C LYS A 26 -8.27 0.77 -0.54
N CYS A 27 -8.42 -0.15 -1.47
CA CYS A 27 -8.14 0.05 -2.89
C CYS A 27 -9.41 0.45 -3.64
N VAL A 28 -9.24 1.20 -4.73
CA VAL A 28 -10.29 1.50 -5.70
C VAL A 28 -10.29 0.44 -6.81
N VAL A 29 -9.10 0.11 -7.32
CA VAL A 29 -8.89 -1.01 -8.25
C VAL A 29 -8.88 -2.34 -7.48
N PRO A 30 -9.04 -3.51 -8.13
CA PRO A 30 -8.99 -4.80 -7.47
C PRO A 30 -7.72 -4.97 -6.64
N ASN A 31 -7.87 -5.34 -5.37
CA ASN A 31 -6.75 -5.46 -4.44
C ASN A 31 -5.73 -6.50 -4.91
N GLY A 32 -6.14 -7.53 -5.66
CA GLY A 32 -5.23 -8.51 -6.28
C GLY A 32 -4.25 -7.87 -7.27
N ASP A 33 -4.70 -6.89 -8.05
CA ASP A 33 -3.85 -6.16 -9.00
C ASP A 33 -2.87 -5.26 -8.25
N VAL A 34 -3.35 -4.57 -7.20
CA VAL A 34 -2.50 -3.79 -6.29
C VAL A 34 -1.44 -4.68 -5.64
N GLN A 35 -1.82 -5.84 -5.11
CA GLN A 35 -0.87 -6.77 -4.51
C GLN A 35 0.18 -7.26 -5.52
N THR A 36 -0.24 -7.51 -6.76
CA THR A 36 0.66 -7.95 -7.82
C THR A 36 1.65 -6.84 -8.19
N ALA A 37 1.17 -5.61 -8.34
CA ALA A 37 2.02 -4.45 -8.60
C ALA A 37 3.00 -4.18 -7.45
N LEU A 38 2.53 -4.21 -6.19
CA LEU A 38 3.38 -4.05 -5.01
C LEU A 38 4.44 -5.15 -4.92
N ARG A 39 4.08 -6.39 -5.22
CA ARG A 39 5.03 -7.51 -5.25
C ARG A 39 6.09 -7.32 -6.34
N ALA A 40 5.72 -6.77 -7.50
CA ALA A 40 6.67 -6.46 -8.57
C ALA A 40 7.68 -5.38 -8.18
N GLU A 41 7.31 -4.48 -7.27
CA GLU A 41 8.21 -3.49 -6.65
C GLU A 41 9.00 -4.04 -5.45
N GLY A 42 8.83 -5.33 -5.10
CA GLY A 42 9.51 -5.96 -3.98
C GLY A 42 8.79 -5.85 -2.62
N LEU A 43 7.57 -5.29 -2.58
CA LEU A 43 6.80 -5.13 -1.36
C LEU A 43 5.77 -6.25 -1.18
N LEU A 44 5.95 -7.06 -0.15
CA LEU A 44 5.01 -8.12 0.22
C LEU A 44 3.87 -7.57 1.07
N THR A 45 2.64 -7.91 0.68
CA THR A 45 1.42 -7.47 1.35
C THR A 45 0.39 -8.58 1.41
N VAL A 46 -0.57 -8.45 2.31
CA VAL A 46 -1.64 -9.45 2.50
C VAL A 46 -2.98 -8.87 2.08
N GLY A 47 -3.73 -9.61 1.28
CA GLY A 47 -5.07 -9.23 0.85
C GLY A 47 -6.04 -9.42 2.01
N ALA A 48 -6.98 -8.51 2.16
CA ALA A 48 -8.08 -8.63 3.10
C ALA A 48 -9.40 -8.46 2.38
N SER A 49 -10.48 -8.86 3.06
CA SER A 49 -11.84 -8.59 2.63
C SER A 49 -12.07 -7.08 2.42
N GLU A 50 -13.13 -6.73 1.69
CA GLU A 50 -13.51 -5.34 1.40
C GLU A 50 -12.53 -4.56 0.51
N ASN A 51 -11.83 -5.25 -0.38
CA ASN A 51 -10.87 -4.65 -1.32
C ASN A 51 -9.73 -3.91 -0.63
N VAL A 52 -9.22 -4.48 0.46
CA VAL A 52 -8.15 -3.90 1.28
C VAL A 52 -6.86 -4.69 1.10
N VAL A 53 -5.72 -3.98 1.12
CA VAL A 53 -4.38 -4.55 1.25
C VAL A 53 -3.82 -4.17 2.62
N ARG A 54 -3.39 -5.17 3.41
CA ARG A 54 -2.80 -4.97 4.74
C ARG A 54 -1.28 -4.88 4.67
N LEU A 55 -0.75 -3.92 5.41
CA LEU A 55 0.66 -3.76 5.71
C LEU A 55 0.89 -4.29 7.12
N LEU A 56 1.80 -5.26 7.24
CA LEU A 56 2.18 -5.91 8.50
C LEU A 56 3.71 -5.85 8.66
N PRO A 57 4.29 -4.64 8.80
CA PRO A 57 5.72 -4.52 9.05
C PRO A 57 6.11 -5.10 10.41
N PRO A 58 7.37 -5.49 10.59
CA PRO A 58 7.88 -5.92 11.89
C PRO A 58 7.87 -4.77 12.91
N LEU A 59 7.80 -5.10 14.20
CA LEU A 59 7.84 -4.09 15.28
C LEU A 59 9.18 -3.32 15.34
N THR A 60 10.21 -3.84 14.68
CA THR A 60 11.55 -3.25 14.60
C THR A 60 11.74 -2.36 13.37
N ILE A 61 10.68 -2.09 12.59
CA ILE A 61 10.80 -1.31 11.35
C ILE A 61 11.29 0.12 11.63
N GLY A 62 12.28 0.56 10.84
CA GLY A 62 12.85 1.90 10.88
C GLY A 62 12.17 2.86 9.91
N THR A 63 12.48 4.15 10.03
CA THR A 63 11.93 5.20 9.14
C THR A 63 12.40 5.05 7.70
N VAL A 64 13.62 4.54 7.47
CA VAL A 64 14.19 4.32 6.13
C VAL A 64 13.41 3.25 5.37
N GLU A 65 13.15 2.10 6.01
CA GLU A 65 12.36 1.01 5.43
C GLU A 65 10.92 1.46 5.14
N VAL A 66 10.35 2.33 5.98
CA VAL A 66 9.04 2.94 5.72
C VAL A 66 9.08 3.84 4.48
N ASP A 67 10.13 4.62 4.29
CA ASP A 67 10.29 5.48 3.11
C ASP A 67 10.49 4.68 1.83
N GLU A 68 11.27 3.60 1.88
CA GLU A 68 11.43 2.67 0.78
C GLU A 68 10.10 2.01 0.42
N ALA A 69 9.36 1.50 1.41
CA ALA A 69 8.05 0.91 1.19
C ALA A 69 7.07 1.90 0.56
N VAL A 70 7.04 3.15 1.02
CA VAL A 70 6.18 4.19 0.42
C VAL A 70 6.59 4.48 -1.03
N THR A 71 7.89 4.51 -1.33
CA THR A 71 8.40 4.71 -2.71
C THR A 71 7.97 3.56 -3.63
N MET A 72 8.10 2.31 -3.17
CA MET A 72 7.61 1.14 -3.88
C MET A 72 6.09 1.22 -4.14
N MET A 73 5.32 1.69 -3.14
CA MET A 73 3.87 1.88 -3.31
C MET A 73 3.53 2.99 -4.31
N GLU A 74 4.28 4.09 -4.36
CA GLU A 74 4.10 5.15 -5.37
C GLU A 74 4.34 4.61 -6.78
N ASN A 75 5.44 3.87 -6.99
CA ASN A 75 5.75 3.26 -8.28
C ASN A 75 4.68 2.26 -8.74
N ALA A 76 4.24 1.38 -7.84
CA ALA A 76 3.19 0.42 -8.14
C ALA A 76 1.87 1.11 -8.52
N ALA A 77 1.52 2.18 -7.80
CA ALA A 77 0.30 2.94 -8.09
C ALA A 77 0.36 3.66 -9.44
N GLN A 78 1.53 4.19 -9.84
CA GLN A 78 1.71 4.80 -11.16
C GLN A 78 1.51 3.77 -12.29
N LYS A 79 2.04 2.56 -12.14
CA LYS A 79 1.91 1.46 -13.12
C LYS A 79 0.49 0.95 -13.30
N LEU A 80 -0.39 1.16 -12.32
CA LEU A 80 -1.81 0.75 -12.39
C LEU A 80 -2.71 1.78 -13.06
N VAL A 81 -2.21 3.00 -13.29
CA VAL A 81 -2.95 4.13 -13.89
C VAL A 81 -2.43 4.46 -15.29
N SER A 82 -1.25 3.98 -15.66
CA SER A 82 -0.67 4.03 -17.02
C SER A 82 -1.25 2.97 -17.94
#